data_AF-A0A514WTZ1-F1
#
_entry.id   AF-A0A514WTZ1-F1
#
_cell.length_a   1.000
_cell.length_b   1.000
_cell.length_c   1.000
_cell.angle_alpha   90.00
_cell.angle_beta   90.00
_cell.angle_gamma   90.00
#
_symmetry.space_group_name_H-M   'P 1'
#
loop_
_entity.id
_entity.type
_entity.pdbx_description
1 polymer ?
#
loop_
_entity_poly.entity_id
_entity_poly.type
_entity_poly.pdbx_seq_one_letter_code
_entity_poly.pdbx_strand_id
1 'polypeptide(L)'
;MHKDVLVTMITTQLKETSNMREKTQDFVRKIVNIYTLQLMKEGNIPLNFMEEVMADVEAEVIEIYRKKTYGYLTLEEYRRHSCRQVDDN
;
A
#
# COMPACT_ATOMS: atom_id res chain seq x y z
N MET A 1 10.24 6.35 -17.41
CA MET A 1 9.30 6.39 -16.27
C MET A 1 9.94 5.62 -15.13
N HIS A 2 10.40 6.29 -14.08
CA HIS A 2 10.61 5.60 -12.81
C HIS A 2 9.26 4.99 -12.42
N LYS A 3 9.17 3.66 -12.35
CA LYS A 3 7.99 3.03 -11.76
C LYS A 3 7.97 3.46 -10.30
N ASP A 4 6.93 4.17 -9.87
CA ASP A 4 6.72 4.49 -8.47
C ASP A 4 6.74 3.20 -7.65
N VAL A 5 7.81 3.05 -6.88
CA VAL A 5 8.07 1.85 -6.07
C VAL A 5 6.92 1.65 -5.09
N LEU A 6 6.43 2.74 -4.50
CA LEU A 6 5.29 2.75 -3.59
C LEU A 6 4.01 2.23 -4.27
N VAL A 7 3.66 2.74 -5.45
CA VAL A 7 2.49 2.30 -6.23
C VAL A 7 2.59 0.82 -6.58
N THR A 8 3.77 0.36 -6.96
CA THR A 8 4.03 -1.05 -7.27
C THR A 8 3.82 -1.91 -6.03
N MET A 9 4.33 -1.48 -4.87
CA MET A 9 4.22 -2.20 -3.62
C MET A 9 2.78 -2.30 -3.14
N ILE A 10 2.03 -1.19 -3.20
CA ILE A 10 0.60 -1.16 -2.87
C ILE A 10 -0.17 -2.10 -3.79
N THR A 11 0.07 -2.04 -5.10
CA THR A 11 -0.65 -2.86 -6.09
C THR A 11 -0.38 -4.35 -5.87
N THR A 12 0.85 -4.73 -5.54
CA THR A 12 1.21 -6.12 -5.20
C THR A 12 0.50 -6.58 -3.93
N GLN A 13 0.53 -5.78 -2.87
CA GLN A 13 -0.08 -6.14 -1.58
C GLN A 13 -1.62 -6.12 -1.62
N LEU A 14 -2.22 -5.31 -2.49
CA LEU A 14 -3.66 -5.34 -2.75
C LEU A 14 -4.13 -6.66 -3.37
N LYS A 15 -3.25 -7.36 -4.10
CA LYS A 15 -3.53 -8.68 -4.70
C LYS A 15 -3.18 -9.86 -3.80
N GLU A 16 -2.57 -9.61 -2.64
CA GLU A 16 -2.20 -10.65 -1.68
C GLU A 16 -3.45 -11.31 -1.10
N THR A 17 -3.61 -12.61 -1.30
CA THR A 17 -4.79 -13.37 -0.86
C THR A 17 -4.56 -14.12 0.43
N SER A 18 -3.32 -14.19 0.92
CA SER A 18 -2.95 -14.90 2.15
C SER A 18 -3.65 -14.34 3.40
N ASN A 19 -4.06 -13.07 3.37
CA ASN A 19 -4.74 -12.43 4.50
C ASN A 19 -6.01 -11.66 4.06
N MET A 20 -7.08 -12.36 3.70
CA MET A 20 -8.33 -11.74 3.23
C MET A 20 -9.01 -10.81 4.24
N ARG A 21 -8.79 -11.02 5.55
CA ARG A 21 -9.44 -10.26 6.64
C ARG A 21 -8.57 -9.16 7.23
N GLU A 22 -7.49 -8.79 6.54
CA GLU A 22 -6.66 -7.65 6.92
C GLU A 22 -7.51 -6.37 6.97
N LYS A 23 -7.40 -5.61 8.06
CA LYS A 23 -8.05 -4.30 8.13
C LYS A 23 -7.27 -3.30 7.30
N THR A 24 -7.97 -2.34 6.70
CA THR A 24 -7.34 -1.28 5.89
C THR A 24 -6.24 -0.54 6.67
N GLN A 25 -6.43 -0.26 7.96
CA GLN A 25 -5.39 0.40 8.77
C GLN A 25 -4.13 -0.46 8.94
N ASP A 26 -4.28 -1.77 9.12
CA ASP A 26 -3.13 -2.68 9.25
C ASP A 26 -2.38 -2.81 7.92
N PHE A 27 -3.13 -2.86 6.81
CA PHE A 27 -2.57 -2.80 5.46
C PHE A 27 -1.76 -1.51 5.24
N VAL A 28 -2.33 -0.34 5.54
CA VAL A 28 -1.66 0.96 5.37
C VAL A 28 -0.38 1.00 6.21
N ARG A 29 -0.46 0.67 7.51
CA ARG A 29 0.71 0.64 8.41
C ARG A 29 1.81 -0.28 7.90
N LYS A 30 1.45 -1.47 7.40
CA LYS A 30 2.41 -2.42 6.82
C LYS A 30 3.15 -1.80 5.64
N ILE A 31 2.44 -1.16 4.70
CA ILE A 31 3.04 -0.51 3.54
C ILE A 31 3.96 0.64 3.97
N VAL A 32 3.48 1.53 4.84
CA VAL A 32 4.25 2.67 5.35
C VAL A 32 5.55 2.19 5.98
N ASN A 33 5.49 1.18 6.85
CA ASN A 33 6.68 0.64 7.52
C ASN A 33 7.69 0.06 6.52
N ILE A 34 7.25 -0.77 5.56
CA ILE A 34 8.15 -1.39 4.59
C ILE A 34 8.77 -0.32 3.68
N TYR A 35 7.99 0.66 3.22
CA TYR A 35 8.49 1.71 2.34
C TYR A 35 9.46 2.65 3.08
N THR A 36 9.13 3.04 4.31
CA THR A 36 10.01 3.86 5.16
C THR A 36 11.33 3.15 5.43
N LEU A 37 11.32 1.84 5.72
CA LEU A 37 12.54 1.04 5.87
C LEU A 37 13.39 1.02 4.58
N GLN A 38 12.76 1.05 3.41
CA GLN A 38 13.48 1.16 2.14
C GLN A 38 14.13 2.54 1.98
N LEU A 39 13.39 3.61 2.27
CA LEU A 39 13.92 4.97 2.23
C LEU A 39 15.09 5.17 3.21
N MET A 40 15.02 4.57 4.40
CA MET A 40 16.11 4.57 5.38
C MET A 40 17.38 3.89 4.85
N LYS A 41 17.24 2.81 4.07
CA LYS A 41 18.39 2.12 3.43
C LYS A 41 19.03 2.95 2.32
N GLU A 42 18.27 3.81 1.66
CA GLU A 42 18.75 4.72 0.62
C GLU A 42 19.51 5.94 1.21
N GLY A 43 19.44 6.13 2.54
CA GLY A 43 20.48 6.83 3.31
C GLY A 43 20.35 8.35 3.47
N ASN A 44 19.18 8.94 3.21
CA ASN A 44 19.05 10.41 3.09
C ASN A 44 18.03 11.07 4.04
N ILE A 45 17.38 10.34 4.94
CA ILE A 45 16.37 10.92 5.85
C ILE A 45 16.99 11.15 7.24
N PRO A 46 17.13 12.41 7.69
CA PRO A 46 17.51 12.68 9.07
C PRO A 46 16.41 12.19 10.01
N LEU A 47 16.80 11.53 11.12
CA LEU A 47 15.85 10.90 12.06
C LEU A 47 14.78 11.86 12.60
N ASN A 48 15.10 13.15 12.72
CA ASN A 48 14.19 14.17 13.23
C ASN A 48 13.00 14.43 12.29
N PHE A 49 13.13 14.12 10.99
CA PHE A 49 12.06 14.26 10.00
C PHE A 49 11.35 12.93 9.72
N MET A 50 11.70 11.86 10.42
CA MET A 50 11.16 10.53 10.13
C MET A 50 9.65 10.46 10.35
N GLU A 51 9.14 11.11 11.40
CA GLU A 51 7.71 11.13 11.70
C GLU A 51 6.92 11.87 10.62
N GLU A 52 7.44 13.01 10.14
CA GLU A 52 6.85 13.77 9.04
C GLU A 52 6.84 12.96 7.74
N VAL A 53 7.96 12.30 7.40
CA VAL A 53 8.04 11.44 6.22
C VAL A 53 7.06 10.27 6.32
N MET A 54 6.93 9.63 7.49
CA MET A 54 5.97 8.54 7.69
C MET A 54 4.52 9.02 7.53
N ALA A 55 4.19 10.21 8.01
CA ALA A 55 2.87 10.81 7.86
C ALA A 55 2.54 11.13 6.39
N ASP A 56 3.51 11.67 5.64
CA ASP A 56 3.36 11.95 4.21
C ASP A 56 3.16 10.66 3.41
N VAL A 57 3.97 9.62 3.69
CA VAL A 57 3.83 8.30 3.08
C VAL A 57 2.48 7.69 3.44
N GLU A 58 2.01 7.81 4.68
CA GLU A 58 0.69 7.31 5.08
C GLU A 58 -0.44 7.98 4.28
N ALA A 59 -0.39 9.30 4.15
CA ALA A 59 -1.36 10.05 3.36
C ALA A 59 -1.37 9.59 1.89
N GLU A 60 -0.20 9.41 1.29
CA GLU A 60 -0.06 8.95 -0.09
C GLU A 60 -0.58 7.51 -0.28
N VAL A 61 -0.26 6.60 0.66
CA VAL A 61 -0.75 5.22 0.64
C VAL A 61 -2.27 5.18 0.70
N ILE A 62 -2.89 6.00 1.56
CA ILE A 62 -4.35 6.10 1.67
C ILE A 62 -4.96 6.61 0.37
N GLU A 63 -4.36 7.63 -0.25
CA GLU A 63 -4.83 8.18 -1.51
C GLU A 63 -4.75 7.16 -2.66
N ILE A 64 -3.61 6.48 -2.81
CA ILE A 64 -3.42 5.44 -3.82
C ILE A 64 -4.39 4.28 -3.56
N TYR A 65 -4.53 3.84 -2.31
CA TYR A 65 -5.49 2.80 -1.92
C TYR A 65 -6.89 3.18 -2.38
N ARG A 66 -7.37 4.38 -2.04
CA ARG A 66 -8.69 4.87 -2.44
C ARG A 66 -8.86 4.92 -3.95
N LYS A 67 -7.86 5.40 -4.69
CA LYS A 67 -7.87 5.42 -6.16
C LYS A 67 -7.98 4.00 -6.74
N LYS A 68 -7.30 3.02 -6.15
CA LYS A 68 -7.34 1.61 -6.59
C LYS A 68 -8.64 0.92 -6.24
N THR A 69 -9.18 1.16 -5.05
CA THR A 69 -10.45 0.57 -4.58
C THR A 69 -11.68 1.36 -5.01
N TYR A 70 -11.50 2.36 -5.89
CA TYR A 70 -12.53 3.30 -6.33
C TYR A 70 -13.22 4.05 -5.16
N GLY A 71 -12.60 4.08 -3.99
CA GLY A 71 -13.07 4.77 -2.79
C GLY A 71 -14.25 4.11 -2.07
N TYR A 72 -14.85 3.07 -2.65
CA TYR A 72 -16.01 2.38 -2.08
C TYR A 72 -15.76 0.91 -1.75
N LEU A 73 -14.74 0.27 -2.36
CA LEU A 73 -14.41 -1.13 -2.03
C LEU A 73 -13.59 -1.19 -0.75
N THR A 74 -14.00 -2.06 0.16
CA THR A 74 -13.14 -2.53 1.24
C THR A 74 -11.99 -3.37 0.69
N LEU A 75 -10.93 -3.53 1.48
CA LEU A 75 -9.77 -4.33 1.09
C LEU A 75 -10.16 -5.78 0.78
N GLU A 76 -11.06 -6.34 1.58
CA GLU A 76 -11.60 -7.68 1.38
C GLU A 76 -12.38 -7.79 0.06
N GLU A 77 -13.29 -6.84 -0.21
CA GLU A 77 -14.06 -6.82 -1.46
C GLU A 77 -13.14 -6.67 -2.66
N TYR A 78 -12.16 -5.77 -2.60
CA TYR A 78 -11.20 -5.56 -3.68
C TYR A 78 -10.42 -6.84 -3.99
N ARG A 79 -9.94 -7.55 -2.95
CA ARG A 79 -9.24 -8.84 -3.10
C ARG A 79 -10.15 -9.90 -3.71
N ARG A 80 -11.40 -9.98 -3.27
CA ARG A 80 -12.39 -10.93 -3.78
C ARG A 80 -12.75 -10.68 -5.25
N HIS A 81 -12.89 -9.41 -5.64
CA HIS A 81 -13.12 -9.03 -7.04
C HIS A 81 -11.90 -9.33 -7.92
N SER A 82 -10.69 -9.09 -7.40
CA SER A 82 -9.45 -9.34 -8.12
C SER A 82 -9.18 -10.84 -8.34
N CYS A 83 -9.53 -11.71 -7.37
CA CYS A 83 -9.47 -13.16 -7.56
C CYS A 83 -10.39 -13.65 -8.67
N ARG A 84 -11.63 -13.15 -8.72
CA ARG A 84 -12.62 -13.60 -9.72
C ARG A 84 -12.20 -13.30 -11.16
N GLN A 85 -11.43 -12.23 -11.40
CA GLN A 85 -10.96 -11.91 -12.76
C GLN A 85 -9.86 -12.85 -13.26
N VAL A 86 -9.22 -13.64 -12.38
CA VAL A 86 -8.18 -14.59 -12.79
C VAL A 86 -8.78 -15.92 -13.28
N ASP A 87 -10.01 -16.24 -12.87
CA ASP A 87 -10.68 -17.51 -13.24
C ASP A 87 -11.43 -17.45 -14.59
N ASP A 88 -11.59 -16.28 -15.19
CA ASP A 88 -12.36 -16.06 -16.44
C ASP A 88 -11.50 -15.99 -17.72
N ASN A 89 -10.27 -16.54 -17.71
CA ASN A 89 -9.39 -16.54 -18.89
C ASN A 89 -8.64 -17.86 -19.13
#